data_AF-A0A6A1QBB3-F1
#
_entry.id   AF-A0A6A1QBB3-F1
#
_cell.length_a   1.000
_cell.length_b   1.000
_cell.length_c   1.000
_cell.angle_alpha   90.00
_cell.angle_beta   90.00
_cell.angle_gamma   90.00
#
_symmetry.space_group_name_H-M   'P 1'
#
loop_
_entity.id
_entity.type
_entity.pdbx_description
1 polymer ?
#
loop_
_entity_poly.entity_id
_entity_poly.type
_entity_poly.pdbx_seq_one_letter_code
_entity_poly.pdbx_strand_id
1 'polypeptide(L)'
;MKLVDEAVRLQYQNARYITVVSIPSTTLIKELQNQPIRIVLVEGDLTENYRHLGFNKSASIKTVSESLKLQQDGSEELWTDHVLQVLIKFNVNLVLAQGNVSERLIEKCTDNKRLVIGSVNGNVMQAFAEASGAVQVAYITQVNENCVGNGVCVTIWRNIPFDAVDQINRMAIVLKTEGINLVTVVLTSPVTAQMQTKEDTFWTCAYRLYHALKEQKVFLGGGAVEFLCLSHLQILAEQSVNKGNQGCSGWLHNTSSWLASSVTQYRPTVLKCLANGWRRYLSTLLYNTASYSSEFEAGTFIQHHLQNATDSGSPSSYILNEYSKLNSGILNSDISDKLEQIPRVYDVVTPKIEAWRRALDLVLLVLQTDSEIITGLGHTQINSQESEGFLFL
;
A
#
# COMPACT_ATOMS: atom_id res chain seq x y z
N MET A 1 16.80 4.69 -18.14
CA MET A 1 17.77 3.59 -17.93
C MET A 1 18.88 4.01 -16.96
N LYS A 2 19.60 5.12 -17.17
CA LYS A 2 20.60 5.63 -16.18
C LYS A 2 20.04 5.97 -14.79
N LEU A 3 18.81 6.52 -14.70
CA LEU A 3 18.14 6.81 -13.42
C LEU A 3 17.73 5.54 -12.64
N VAL A 4 17.46 4.44 -13.35
CA VAL A 4 17.13 3.15 -12.72
C VAL A 4 18.42 2.51 -12.21
N ASP A 5 19.51 2.56 -12.98
CA ASP A 5 20.83 2.08 -12.52
C ASP A 5 21.36 2.86 -11.31
N GLU A 6 21.12 4.18 -11.25
CA GLU A 6 21.55 5.02 -10.14
C GLU A 6 20.67 4.85 -8.89
N ALA A 7 19.35 4.68 -9.07
CA ALA A 7 18.45 4.31 -7.98
C ALA A 7 18.75 2.92 -7.43
N VAL A 8 19.05 1.93 -8.29
CA VAL A 8 19.47 0.58 -7.91
C VAL A 8 20.82 0.63 -7.18
N ARG A 9 21.78 1.43 -7.64
CA ARG A 9 23.07 1.66 -6.92
C ARG A 9 22.87 2.27 -5.54
N LEU A 10 21.98 3.24 -5.39
CA LEU A 10 21.64 3.86 -4.11
C LEU A 10 20.84 2.94 -3.19
N GLN A 11 20.04 2.03 -3.77
CA GLN A 11 19.31 0.98 -3.06
C GLN A 11 20.28 -0.02 -2.42
N TYR A 12 21.34 -0.43 -3.14
CA TYR A 12 22.40 -1.29 -2.60
C TYR A 12 23.27 -0.63 -1.51
N GLN A 13 23.37 0.70 -1.46
CA GLN A 13 24.10 1.40 -0.38
C GLN A 13 23.23 1.68 0.87
N ASN A 14 21.91 1.57 0.77
CA ASN A 14 20.98 1.99 1.83
C ASN A 14 19.99 0.91 2.31
N ALA A 15 20.09 -0.32 1.82
CA ALA A 15 19.28 -1.43 2.31
C ALA A 15 19.59 -1.75 3.78
N ARG A 16 18.59 -1.52 4.64
CA ARG A 16 18.70 -1.49 6.09
C ARG A 16 17.34 -1.80 6.67
N TYR A 17 17.31 -2.71 7.64
CA TYR A 17 16.13 -2.97 8.43
C TYR A 17 16.23 -2.22 9.76
N ILE A 18 15.22 -1.42 10.09
CA ILE A 18 15.15 -0.71 11.36
C ILE A 18 14.06 -1.35 12.22
N THR A 19 14.40 -1.70 13.45
CA THR A 19 13.47 -2.26 14.42
C THR A 19 13.68 -1.67 15.80
N VAL A 20 12.71 -1.85 16.68
CA VAL A 20 12.68 -1.27 18.02
C VAL A 20 12.86 -2.37 19.06
N VAL A 21 13.76 -2.13 20.02
CA VAL A 21 14.11 -3.07 21.09
C VAL A 21 14.05 -2.34 22.43
N SER A 22 13.81 -3.07 23.52
CA SER A 22 13.82 -2.55 24.88
C SER A 22 15.22 -2.08 25.32
N ILE A 23 15.27 -1.04 26.17
CA ILE A 23 16.52 -0.44 26.68
C ILE A 23 17.46 -1.40 27.49
N PRO A 24 17.02 -2.47 28.17
CA PRO A 24 17.95 -3.41 28.81
C PRO A 24 18.99 -3.99 27.84
N SER A 25 18.67 -4.06 26.54
CA SER A 25 19.58 -4.56 25.51
C SER A 25 20.64 -3.53 25.06
N THR A 26 20.66 -2.30 25.60
CA THR A 26 21.57 -1.23 25.13
C THR A 26 23.06 -1.53 25.31
N THR A 27 23.47 -2.13 26.43
CA THR A 27 24.86 -2.54 26.68
C THR A 27 25.28 -3.64 25.70
N LEU A 28 24.42 -4.62 25.52
CA LEU A 28 24.58 -5.73 24.57
C LEU A 28 24.72 -5.22 23.13
N ILE A 29 23.88 -4.27 22.70
CA ILE A 29 23.93 -3.73 21.34
C ILE A 29 25.23 -2.94 21.11
N LYS A 30 25.74 -2.22 22.12
CA LYS A 30 27.04 -1.53 22.03
C LYS A 30 28.20 -2.51 21.88
N GLU A 31 28.13 -3.66 22.55
CA GLU A 31 29.16 -4.71 22.44
C GLU A 31 29.12 -5.42 21.08
N LEU A 32 27.92 -5.68 20.54
CA LEU A 32 27.73 -6.31 19.22
C LEU A 32 27.86 -5.32 18.05
N GLN A 33 28.13 -4.04 18.34
CA GLN A 33 28.07 -2.98 17.33
C GLN A 33 29.14 -3.17 16.25
N ASN A 34 28.73 -3.07 14.98
CA ASN A 34 29.61 -3.15 13.80
C ASN A 34 30.41 -4.47 13.67
N GLN A 35 30.04 -5.52 14.40
CA GLN A 35 30.64 -6.85 14.24
C GLN A 35 29.71 -7.74 13.42
N PRO A 36 30.25 -8.58 12.52
CA PRO A 36 29.45 -9.58 11.83
C PRO A 36 29.03 -10.65 12.84
N ILE A 37 27.72 -10.75 13.06
CA ILE A 37 27.12 -11.69 14.00
C ILE A 37 26.35 -12.80 13.28
N ARG A 38 26.21 -13.91 13.99
CA ARG A 38 25.44 -15.08 13.55
C ARG A 38 23.97 -14.95 13.91
N ILE A 39 23.10 -15.32 12.97
CA ILE A 39 21.65 -15.15 13.04
C ILE A 39 20.92 -16.48 12.92
N VAL A 40 19.81 -16.64 13.66
CA VAL A 40 18.82 -17.69 13.47
C VAL A 40 17.46 -17.07 13.21
N LEU A 41 16.70 -17.70 12.31
CA LEU A 41 15.37 -17.27 11.89
C LEU A 41 14.33 -18.30 12.31
N VAL A 42 13.36 -17.89 13.14
CA VAL A 42 12.30 -18.75 13.67
C VAL A 42 10.93 -18.29 13.19
N GLU A 43 10.19 -19.15 12.50
CA GLU A 43 8.83 -18.84 12.02
C GLU A 43 7.78 -18.94 13.13
N GLY A 44 8.00 -19.83 14.10
CA GLY A 44 7.07 -20.07 15.21
C GLY A 44 7.20 -19.08 16.37
N ASP A 45 6.35 -19.26 17.38
CA ASP A 45 6.51 -18.55 18.66
C ASP A 45 7.66 -19.18 19.46
N LEU A 46 8.49 -18.33 20.08
CA LEU A 46 9.47 -18.73 21.07
C LEU A 46 8.86 -18.71 22.46
N THR A 47 7.91 -19.62 22.67
CA THR A 47 7.28 -19.87 23.97
C THR A 47 7.22 -21.37 24.26
N GLU A 48 7.26 -21.75 25.53
CA GLU A 48 7.17 -23.17 25.95
C GLU A 48 5.85 -23.83 25.50
N ASN A 49 4.79 -23.02 25.44
CA ASN A 49 3.44 -23.43 25.05
C ASN A 49 3.21 -23.51 23.53
N TYR A 50 4.17 -23.07 22.70
CA TYR A 50 3.98 -23.08 21.25
C TYR A 50 3.84 -24.49 20.70
N ARG A 51 2.76 -24.72 19.94
CA ARG A 51 2.50 -25.97 19.22
C ARG A 51 1.99 -25.60 17.84
N HIS A 52 2.50 -26.29 16.80
CA HIS A 52 1.95 -26.12 15.45
C HIS A 52 0.45 -26.45 15.43
N LEU A 53 -0.29 -25.80 14.54
CA LEU A 53 -1.76 -25.91 14.39
C LEU A 53 -2.27 -27.34 14.14
N GLY A 54 -1.39 -28.31 13.90
CA GLY A 54 -1.71 -29.74 13.76
C GLY A 54 -1.52 -30.58 15.03
N PHE A 55 -0.96 -30.04 16.11
CA PHE A 55 -0.66 -30.79 17.36
C PHE A 55 -1.53 -30.32 18.53
N ASN A 56 -2.83 -30.50 18.38
CA ASN A 56 -3.72 -30.37 19.52
C ASN A 56 -3.60 -31.62 20.39
N LYS A 57 -3.19 -31.47 21.65
CA LYS A 57 -3.39 -32.52 22.66
C LYS A 57 -4.89 -32.83 22.65
N SER A 58 -5.26 -34.07 22.32
CA SER A 58 -6.64 -34.53 22.51
C SER A 58 -6.99 -34.31 23.98
N ALA A 59 -8.05 -33.56 24.27
CA ALA A 59 -8.48 -33.14 25.61
C ALA A 59 -8.75 -34.29 26.61
N SER A 60 -8.57 -35.54 26.20
CA SER A 60 -8.93 -36.77 26.91
C SER A 60 -7.76 -37.67 27.31
N ILE A 61 -6.50 -37.36 26.98
CA ILE A 61 -5.34 -38.17 27.42
C ILE A 61 -4.68 -37.50 28.61
N LYS A 62 -5.12 -37.86 29.82
CA LYS A 62 -4.38 -37.60 31.06
C LYS A 62 -3.29 -38.66 31.19
N THR A 63 -2.06 -38.30 30.86
CA THR A 63 -0.91 -39.12 31.23
C THR A 63 -0.79 -39.06 32.75
N VAL A 64 -0.68 -40.19 33.44
CA VAL A 64 -0.70 -40.31 34.92
C VAL A 64 0.44 -39.53 35.62
N SER A 65 1.36 -38.92 34.87
CA SER A 65 2.36 -37.97 35.36
C SER A 65 1.86 -36.52 35.49
N GLU A 66 0.71 -36.14 34.92
CA GLU A 66 0.15 -34.76 34.97
C GLU A 66 -0.61 -34.46 36.28
N SER A 67 -0.65 -35.38 37.25
CA SER A 67 -1.33 -35.17 38.55
C SER A 67 -0.48 -34.47 39.62
N LEU A 68 0.78 -34.10 39.33
CA LEU A 68 1.55 -33.17 40.17
C LEU A 68 1.49 -31.75 39.59
N LYS A 69 0.39 -31.03 39.87
CA LYS A 69 0.29 -29.58 39.69
C LYS A 69 1.12 -28.81 40.74
N LEU A 70 2.41 -29.13 40.84
CA LEU A 70 3.34 -28.53 41.82
C LEU A 70 4.69 -28.08 41.19
N GLN A 71 4.86 -28.14 39.86
CA GLN A 71 6.08 -27.68 39.18
C GLN A 71 5.81 -27.06 37.79
N GLN A 72 4.90 -26.10 37.67
CA GLN A 72 4.76 -25.34 36.40
C GLN A 72 5.96 -24.40 36.18
N ASP A 73 6.49 -23.76 37.23
CA ASP A 73 7.64 -22.85 37.12
C ASP A 73 8.93 -23.53 36.66
N GLY A 74 9.12 -24.83 36.93
CA GLY A 74 10.31 -25.55 36.51
C GLY A 74 10.35 -25.89 35.01
N SER A 75 9.18 -26.06 34.38
CA SER A 75 9.12 -26.52 32.98
C SER A 75 9.52 -25.44 31.97
N GLU A 76 9.06 -24.20 32.17
CA GLU A 76 9.46 -23.06 31.34
C GLU A 76 10.94 -22.71 31.56
N GLU A 77 11.42 -22.81 32.80
CA GLU A 77 12.82 -22.54 33.15
C GLU A 77 13.77 -23.52 32.45
N LEU A 78 13.48 -24.83 32.54
CA LEU A 78 14.22 -25.90 31.85
C LEU A 78 14.15 -25.75 30.32
N TRP A 79 12.99 -25.37 29.79
CA TRP A 79 12.83 -25.09 28.37
C TRP A 79 13.70 -23.91 27.94
N THR A 80 13.70 -22.82 28.71
CA THR A 80 14.49 -21.61 28.41
C THR A 80 15.99 -21.91 28.47
N ASP A 81 16.43 -22.71 29.44
CA ASP A 81 17.82 -23.17 29.55
C ASP A 81 18.22 -24.04 28.36
N HIS A 82 17.33 -24.93 27.93
CA HIS A 82 17.56 -25.76 26.76
C HIS A 82 17.70 -24.92 25.48
N VAL A 83 16.82 -23.93 25.29
CA VAL A 83 16.90 -22.98 24.18
C VAL A 83 18.23 -22.22 24.21
N LEU A 84 18.61 -21.71 25.37
CA LEU A 84 19.87 -20.99 25.54
C LEU A 84 21.08 -21.87 25.21
N GLN A 85 21.08 -23.14 25.64
CA GLN A 85 22.14 -24.11 25.31
C GLN A 85 22.27 -24.32 23.80
N VAL A 86 21.15 -24.42 23.07
CA VAL A 86 21.15 -24.54 21.61
C VAL A 86 21.79 -23.29 20.97
N LEU A 87 21.38 -22.10 21.41
CA LEU A 87 21.93 -20.83 20.90
C LEU A 87 23.43 -20.67 21.20
N ILE A 88 23.88 -21.13 22.37
CA ILE A 88 25.29 -21.15 22.75
C ILE A 88 26.07 -22.15 21.89
N LYS A 89 25.55 -23.36 21.72
CA LYS A 89 26.18 -24.43 20.94
C LYS A 89 26.52 -23.99 19.51
N PHE A 90 25.62 -23.23 18.87
CA PHE A 90 25.82 -22.77 17.49
C PHE A 90 26.38 -21.34 17.38
N ASN A 91 26.75 -20.73 18.51
CA ASN A 91 27.28 -19.37 18.62
C ASN A 91 26.40 -18.31 17.94
N VAL A 92 25.10 -18.32 18.25
CA VAL A 92 24.10 -17.44 17.61
C VAL A 92 23.89 -16.17 18.42
N ASN A 93 24.28 -15.00 17.91
CA ASN A 93 24.14 -13.74 18.67
C ASN A 93 22.80 -13.02 18.42
N LEU A 94 22.12 -13.30 17.31
CA LEU A 94 20.83 -12.69 16.97
C LEU A 94 19.79 -13.76 16.64
N VAL A 95 18.61 -13.64 17.25
CA VAL A 95 17.44 -14.47 16.97
C VAL A 95 16.32 -13.56 16.49
N LEU A 96 15.85 -13.77 15.28
CA LEU A 96 14.62 -13.14 14.77
C LEU A 96 13.51 -14.19 14.81
N ALA A 97 12.39 -13.85 15.45
CA ALA A 97 11.20 -14.68 15.49
C ALA A 97 10.03 -13.95 14.84
N GLN A 98 9.29 -14.65 13.98
CA GLN A 98 8.04 -14.15 13.43
C GLN A 98 6.92 -14.16 14.49
N GLY A 99 6.95 -15.15 15.37
CA GLY A 99 6.02 -15.28 16.49
C GLY A 99 6.38 -14.43 17.70
N ASN A 100 5.59 -14.63 18.77
CA ASN A 100 5.82 -14.02 20.07
C ASN A 100 6.98 -14.70 20.81
N VAL A 101 7.66 -13.95 21.67
CA VAL A 101 8.81 -14.41 22.44
C VAL A 101 8.51 -14.25 23.93
N SER A 102 8.80 -15.27 24.75
CA SER A 102 8.68 -15.17 26.21
C SER A 102 9.63 -14.10 26.79
N GLU A 103 9.12 -13.25 27.68
CA GLU A 103 9.92 -12.22 28.37
C GLU A 103 11.08 -12.84 29.15
N ARG A 104 10.85 -13.98 29.82
CA ARG A 104 11.89 -14.73 30.56
C ARG A 104 13.05 -15.16 29.65
N LEU A 105 12.74 -15.55 28.41
CA LEU A 105 13.75 -15.90 27.41
C LEU A 105 14.54 -14.67 26.95
N ILE A 106 13.89 -13.52 26.77
CA ILE A 106 14.55 -12.26 26.40
C ILE A 106 15.54 -11.84 27.49
N GLU A 107 15.15 -11.90 28.76
CA GLU A 107 15.99 -11.58 29.91
C GLU A 107 17.22 -12.48 29.96
N LYS A 108 17.03 -13.82 29.98
CA LYS A 108 18.15 -14.78 30.00
C LYS A 108 19.07 -14.67 28.79
N CYS A 109 18.53 -14.43 27.59
CA CYS A 109 19.36 -14.22 26.41
C CYS A 109 20.18 -12.94 26.51
N THR A 110 19.60 -11.88 27.09
CA THR A 110 20.28 -10.59 27.30
C THR A 110 21.48 -10.76 28.24
N ASP A 111 21.31 -11.49 29.34
CA ASP A 111 22.40 -11.80 30.28
C ASP A 111 23.55 -12.58 29.62
N ASN A 112 23.23 -13.39 28.60
CA ASN A 112 24.17 -14.21 27.84
C ASN A 112 24.66 -13.56 26.54
N LYS A 113 24.47 -12.24 26.38
CA LYS A 113 24.93 -11.45 25.22
C LYS A 113 24.31 -11.88 23.88
N ARG A 114 23.04 -12.28 23.89
CA ARG A 114 22.26 -12.63 22.69
C ARG A 114 21.03 -11.74 22.54
N LEU A 115 20.86 -11.18 21.35
CA LEU A 115 19.73 -10.33 21.01
C LEU A 115 18.58 -11.17 20.45
N VAL A 116 17.40 -11.06 21.05
CA VAL A 116 16.18 -11.72 20.59
C VAL A 116 15.15 -10.66 20.19
N ILE A 117 14.59 -10.79 18.98
CA ILE A 117 13.60 -9.86 18.44
C ILE A 117 12.40 -10.67 17.96
N GLY A 118 11.25 -10.44 18.59
CA GLY A 118 9.98 -11.08 18.23
C GLY A 118 9.15 -10.26 17.24
N SER A 119 8.03 -10.87 16.80
CA SER A 119 7.02 -10.23 15.96
C SER A 119 7.58 -9.64 14.64
N VAL A 120 8.57 -10.30 14.05
CA VAL A 120 9.19 -9.87 12.79
C VAL A 120 8.32 -10.30 11.61
N ASN A 121 8.09 -9.40 10.64
CA ASN A 121 7.30 -9.72 9.46
C ASN A 121 7.97 -10.83 8.62
N GLY A 122 7.19 -11.79 8.10
CA GLY A 122 7.70 -12.90 7.28
C GLY A 122 8.50 -12.44 6.04
N ASN A 123 8.15 -11.30 5.43
CA ASN A 123 8.92 -10.74 4.32
C ASN A 123 10.33 -10.30 4.75
N VAL A 124 10.48 -9.84 6.00
CA VAL A 124 11.78 -9.47 6.58
C VAL A 124 12.58 -10.73 6.88
N MET A 125 11.93 -11.77 7.43
CA MET A 125 12.54 -13.08 7.67
C MET A 125 13.10 -13.68 6.38
N GLN A 126 12.32 -13.66 5.30
CA GLN A 126 12.74 -14.11 3.97
C GLN A 126 13.93 -13.30 3.44
N ALA A 127 13.91 -11.98 3.56
CA ALA A 127 15.01 -11.13 3.11
C ALA A 127 16.32 -11.42 3.87
N PHE A 128 16.26 -11.71 5.17
CA PHE A 128 17.43 -12.12 5.93
C PHE A 128 17.86 -13.55 5.60
N ALA A 129 16.95 -14.47 5.31
CA ALA A 129 17.28 -15.83 4.88
C ALA A 129 18.10 -15.80 3.57
N GLU A 130 17.63 -15.02 2.59
CA GLU A 130 18.29 -14.87 1.29
C GLU A 130 19.65 -14.18 1.39
N ALA A 131 19.79 -13.16 2.24
CA ALA A 131 21.03 -12.40 2.36
C ALA A 131 22.09 -13.04 3.26
N SER A 132 21.68 -13.66 4.38
CA SER A 132 22.60 -14.26 5.36
C SER A 132 22.86 -15.75 5.16
N GLY A 133 22.11 -16.40 4.26
CA GLY A 133 22.14 -17.85 4.05
C GLY A 133 21.47 -18.66 5.16
N ALA A 134 20.76 -18.02 6.10
CA ALA A 134 20.03 -18.70 7.16
C ALA A 134 18.84 -19.49 6.61
N VAL A 135 18.54 -20.65 7.22
CA VAL A 135 17.33 -21.42 6.93
C VAL A 135 16.30 -21.15 8.02
N GLN A 136 15.09 -20.79 7.61
CA GLN A 136 13.98 -20.56 8.52
C GLN A 136 13.53 -21.87 9.15
N VAL A 137 13.40 -21.89 10.48
CA VAL A 137 12.98 -23.07 11.25
C VAL A 137 11.69 -22.79 12.00
N ALA A 138 10.81 -23.80 12.11
CA ALA A 138 9.57 -23.66 12.87
C ALA A 138 9.83 -23.75 14.39
N TYR A 139 10.78 -24.60 14.80
CA TYR A 139 11.15 -24.79 16.20
C TYR A 139 12.63 -24.58 16.42
N ILE A 140 12.97 -23.97 17.55
CA ILE A 140 14.35 -23.73 17.93
C ILE A 140 15.15 -25.02 18.16
N THR A 141 14.48 -26.12 18.52
CA THR A 141 15.11 -27.45 18.66
C THR A 141 15.58 -28.04 17.33
N GLN A 142 15.09 -27.54 16.20
CA GLN A 142 15.49 -27.96 14.85
C GLN A 142 16.74 -27.23 14.35
N VAL A 143 17.23 -26.23 15.08
CA VAL A 143 18.41 -25.47 14.70
C VAL A 143 19.61 -26.41 14.64
N ASN A 144 20.26 -26.40 13.49
CA ASN A 144 21.53 -27.06 13.25
C ASN A 144 22.51 -26.07 12.60
N GLU A 145 23.75 -26.49 12.37
CA GLU A 145 24.79 -25.60 11.82
C GLU A 145 24.43 -25.02 10.44
N ASN A 146 23.69 -25.78 9.62
CA ASN A 146 23.26 -25.33 8.29
C ASN A 146 22.11 -24.32 8.33
N CYS A 147 21.41 -24.18 9.47
CA CYS A 147 20.33 -23.22 9.63
C CYS A 147 20.83 -21.82 10.01
N VAL A 148 22.08 -21.70 10.48
CA VAL A 148 22.62 -20.46 11.03
C VAL A 148 23.18 -19.59 9.92
N GLY A 149 22.65 -18.38 9.78
CA GLY A 149 23.18 -17.36 8.87
C GLY A 149 24.33 -16.59 9.50
N ASN A 150 25.10 -15.89 8.67
CA ASN A 150 26.24 -15.08 9.10
C ASN A 150 26.24 -13.70 8.42
N GLY A 151 27.04 -12.77 8.94
CA GLY A 151 27.29 -11.47 8.28
C GLY A 151 26.20 -10.43 8.51
N VAL A 152 25.41 -10.56 9.57
CA VAL A 152 24.49 -9.50 10.01
C VAL A 152 25.23 -8.56 10.94
N CYS A 153 25.05 -7.25 10.79
CA CYS A 153 25.64 -6.22 11.64
C CYS A 153 24.53 -5.44 12.33
N VAL A 154 24.69 -5.18 13.62
CA VAL A 154 23.76 -4.37 14.42
C VAL A 154 24.38 -3.00 14.70
N THR A 155 23.59 -1.94 14.55
CA THR A 155 24.00 -0.58 14.92
C THR A 155 22.88 0.16 15.62
N ILE A 156 23.22 0.99 16.61
CA ILE A 156 22.24 1.86 17.26
C ILE A 156 21.90 3.00 16.30
N TRP A 157 20.60 3.23 16.10
CA TRP A 157 20.15 4.35 15.27
C TRP A 157 19.81 5.59 16.10
N ARG A 158 18.86 5.46 17.03
CA ARG A 158 18.38 6.55 17.86
C ARG A 158 17.72 6.01 19.13
N ASN A 159 17.93 6.71 20.25
CA ASN A 159 17.15 6.51 21.47
C ASN A 159 15.81 7.23 21.30
N ILE A 160 14.69 6.54 21.53
CA ILE A 160 13.35 7.14 21.44
C ILE A 160 12.92 7.49 22.86
N PRO A 161 13.01 8.77 23.27
CA PRO A 161 12.58 9.17 24.61
C PRO A 161 11.05 9.12 24.73
N PHE A 162 10.60 8.48 25.81
CA PHE A 162 9.31 8.55 26.53
C PHE A 162 8.08 9.11 25.78
N ASP A 163 7.03 8.30 25.68
CA ASP A 163 5.65 8.78 25.56
C ASP A 163 4.89 8.30 26.81
N ALA A 164 4.06 9.15 27.42
CA ALA A 164 3.58 9.02 28.80
C ALA A 164 2.66 7.80 29.09
N VAL A 165 2.41 6.96 28.09
CA VAL A 165 1.40 5.89 28.10
C VAL A 165 2.02 4.49 28.11
N ASP A 166 3.24 4.31 27.58
CA ASP A 166 3.94 3.02 27.52
C ASP A 166 5.15 3.04 28.44
N GLN A 167 5.07 2.29 29.54
CA GLN A 167 6.03 2.24 30.66
C GLN A 167 7.42 1.65 30.28
N ILE A 168 7.67 1.36 29.00
CA ILE A 168 8.87 0.69 28.50
C ILE A 168 9.65 1.62 27.59
N ASN A 169 10.83 1.99 28.07
CA ASN A 169 11.83 2.77 27.39
C ASN A 169 12.37 1.97 26.17
N ARG A 170 12.28 2.52 24.94
CA ARG A 170 12.58 1.83 23.68
C ARG A 170 13.74 2.47 22.91
N MET A 171 14.51 1.65 22.19
CA MET A 171 15.63 2.06 21.34
C MET A 171 15.43 1.52 19.91
N ALA A 172 15.72 2.35 18.90
CA ALA A 172 15.75 1.89 17.52
C ALA A 172 17.15 1.41 17.12
N ILE A 173 17.21 0.21 16.56
CA ILE A 173 18.44 -0.40 16.01
C ILE A 173 18.30 -0.58 14.50
N VAL A 174 19.45 -0.58 13.82
CA VAL A 174 19.56 -0.93 12.40
C VAL A 174 20.27 -2.27 12.28
N LEU A 175 19.61 -3.21 11.62
CA LEU A 175 20.18 -4.47 11.16
C LEU A 175 20.57 -4.31 9.69
N LYS A 176 21.82 -4.65 9.38
CA LYS A 176 22.39 -4.57 8.03
C LYS A 176 23.03 -5.90 7.70
N THR A 177 22.91 -6.34 6.45
CA THR A 177 23.66 -7.49 5.95
C THR A 177 23.91 -7.28 4.46
N GLU A 178 24.98 -7.87 3.95
CA GLU A 178 25.35 -7.70 2.55
C GLU A 178 24.31 -8.41 1.66
N GLY A 179 23.88 -7.75 0.59
CA GLY A 179 22.91 -8.34 -0.35
C GLY A 179 21.44 -8.31 0.10
N ILE A 180 21.11 -7.68 1.25
CA ILE A 180 19.71 -7.53 1.64
C ILE A 180 18.98 -6.54 0.73
N ASN A 181 17.80 -6.92 0.23
CA ASN A 181 16.94 -6.08 -0.61
C ASN A 181 15.77 -5.50 0.19
N LEU A 182 16.04 -5.01 1.41
CA LEU A 182 15.04 -4.49 2.33
C LEU A 182 15.36 -3.04 2.71
N VAL A 183 14.35 -2.17 2.64
CA VAL A 183 14.46 -0.76 3.03
C VAL A 183 13.37 -0.46 4.05
N THR A 184 13.74 0.04 5.23
CA THR A 184 12.79 0.59 6.19
C THR A 184 12.66 2.10 6.01
N VAL A 185 11.42 2.57 5.86
CA VAL A 185 11.08 3.99 5.89
C VAL A 185 10.59 4.36 7.28
N VAL A 186 11.18 5.40 7.87
CA VAL A 186 10.78 5.89 9.19
C VAL A 186 10.09 7.22 9.06
N LEU A 187 8.80 7.22 9.33
CA LEU A 187 7.97 8.40 9.32
C LEU A 187 8.02 9.05 10.70
N THR A 188 8.19 10.38 10.73
CA THR A 188 8.20 11.15 11.97
C THR A 188 7.21 12.31 11.88
N SER A 189 6.54 12.58 12.99
CA SER A 189 5.60 13.67 13.11
C SER A 189 5.63 14.25 14.51
N PRO A 190 5.62 15.59 14.68
CA PRO A 190 5.45 16.20 15.99
C PRO A 190 4.01 16.03 16.51
N VAL A 191 3.06 15.72 15.63
CA VAL A 191 1.64 15.55 15.96
C VAL A 191 1.21 14.13 15.58
N THR A 192 0.84 13.33 16.58
CA THR A 192 0.42 11.92 16.41
C THR A 192 -0.80 11.79 15.51
N ALA A 193 -1.74 12.74 15.58
CA ALA A 193 -2.92 12.75 14.72
C ALA A 193 -2.60 12.85 13.21
N GLN A 194 -1.43 13.37 12.83
CA GLN A 194 -0.99 13.43 11.43
C GLN A 194 -0.27 12.16 10.97
N MET A 195 0.05 11.24 11.89
CA MET A 195 0.86 10.06 11.57
C MET A 195 0.15 9.16 10.56
N GLN A 196 -1.15 8.90 10.76
CA GLN A 196 -1.96 8.09 9.84
C GLN A 196 -1.98 8.71 8.43
N THR A 197 -2.29 10.00 8.31
CA THR A 197 -2.33 10.68 7.00
C THR A 197 -0.97 10.66 6.31
N LYS A 198 0.14 10.82 7.06
CA LYS A 198 1.50 10.71 6.51
C LYS A 198 1.81 9.31 6.00
N GLU A 199 1.41 8.29 6.76
CA GLU A 199 1.56 6.89 6.35
C GLU A 199 0.74 6.58 5.09
N ASP A 200 -0.52 6.97 5.06
CA ASP A 200 -1.40 6.78 3.89
C ASP A 200 -0.83 7.50 2.65
N THR A 201 -0.31 8.71 2.82
CA THR A 201 0.33 9.47 1.75
C THR A 201 1.60 8.79 1.25
N PHE A 202 2.44 8.31 2.17
CA PHE A 202 3.64 7.56 1.83
C PHE A 202 3.30 6.31 1.01
N TRP A 203 2.35 5.50 1.49
CA TRP A 203 1.92 4.30 0.78
C TRP A 203 1.32 4.62 -0.58
N THR A 204 0.50 5.66 -0.66
CA THR A 204 -0.06 6.13 -1.93
C THR A 204 1.06 6.45 -2.93
N CYS A 205 2.10 7.17 -2.53
CA CYS A 205 3.25 7.46 -3.38
C CYS A 205 4.06 6.21 -3.75
N ALA A 206 4.35 5.35 -2.78
CA ALA A 206 5.12 4.12 -2.96
C ALA A 206 4.43 3.16 -3.94
N TYR A 207 3.11 2.95 -3.78
CA TYR A 207 2.33 2.10 -4.68
C TYR A 207 2.24 2.71 -6.09
N ARG A 208 2.07 4.03 -6.22
CA ARG A 208 2.09 4.70 -7.53
C ARG A 208 3.42 4.48 -8.25
N LEU A 209 4.54 4.63 -7.55
CA LEU A 209 5.86 4.37 -8.12
C LEU A 209 6.06 2.90 -8.48
N TYR A 210 5.65 1.97 -7.59
CA TYR A 210 5.72 0.54 -7.85
C TYR A 210 4.97 0.15 -9.13
N HIS A 211 3.74 0.61 -9.30
CA HIS A 211 2.95 0.35 -10.50
C HIS A 211 3.57 0.98 -11.75
N ALA A 212 4.09 2.21 -11.67
CA ALA A 212 4.77 2.86 -12.78
C ALA A 212 6.00 2.07 -13.25
N LEU A 213 6.80 1.56 -12.30
CA LEU A 213 7.99 0.76 -12.58
C LEU A 213 7.63 -0.64 -13.12
N LYS A 214 6.60 -1.28 -12.54
CA LYS A 214 6.12 -2.60 -12.94
C LYS A 214 5.55 -2.60 -14.36
N GLU A 215 4.75 -1.59 -14.68
CA GLU A 215 4.03 -1.50 -15.96
C GLU A 215 4.87 -0.85 -17.06
N GLN A 216 5.94 -0.13 -16.70
CA GLN A 216 6.81 0.64 -17.60
C GLN A 216 6.05 1.61 -18.51
N LYS A 217 4.84 1.99 -18.09
CA LYS A 217 3.92 2.85 -18.82
C LYS A 217 3.30 3.82 -17.83
N VAL A 218 3.15 5.06 -18.29
CA VAL A 218 2.51 6.13 -17.55
C VAL A 218 1.63 6.93 -18.50
N PHE A 219 0.58 7.50 -17.94
CA PHE A 219 -0.25 8.48 -18.61
C PHE A 219 0.27 9.89 -18.36
N LEU A 220 -0.05 10.80 -19.28
CA LEU A 220 0.10 12.22 -19.06
C LEU A 220 -0.89 12.64 -17.97
N GLY A 221 -0.38 13.16 -16.87
CA GLY A 221 -1.20 13.60 -15.75
C GLY A 221 -1.82 14.98 -15.96
N GLY A 222 -2.39 15.55 -14.88
CA GLY A 222 -2.97 16.89 -14.91
C GLY A 222 -4.20 17.00 -15.83
N GLY A 223 -5.01 15.95 -15.92
CA GLY A 223 -6.25 15.95 -16.71
C GLY A 223 -6.07 15.71 -18.23
N ALA A 224 -4.84 15.50 -18.71
CA ALA A 224 -4.59 15.37 -20.15
C ALA A 224 -5.28 14.15 -20.79
N VAL A 225 -5.32 13.00 -20.08
CA VAL A 225 -6.01 11.81 -20.61
C VAL A 225 -7.52 11.95 -20.50
N GLU A 226 -8.04 12.56 -19.45
CA GLU A 226 -9.46 12.86 -19.30
C GLU A 226 -9.94 13.81 -20.39
N PHE A 227 -9.12 14.79 -20.76
CA PHE A 227 -9.37 15.68 -21.89
C PHE A 227 -9.34 14.92 -23.23
N LEU A 228 -8.42 13.96 -23.41
CA LEU A 228 -8.42 13.07 -24.57
C LEU A 228 -9.72 12.24 -24.65
N CYS A 229 -10.15 11.66 -23.53
CA CYS A 229 -11.40 10.91 -23.42
C CYS A 229 -12.61 11.79 -23.77
N LEU A 230 -12.64 13.02 -23.27
CA LEU A 230 -13.68 14.01 -23.58
C LEU A 230 -13.74 14.32 -25.08
N SER A 231 -12.58 14.61 -25.69
CA SER A 231 -12.46 14.89 -27.13
C SER A 231 -12.97 13.71 -27.96
N HIS A 232 -12.56 12.49 -27.58
CA HIS A 232 -12.98 11.26 -28.27
C HIS A 232 -14.48 10.99 -28.15
N LEU A 233 -15.08 11.21 -26.96
CA LEU A 233 -16.52 11.04 -26.76
C LEU A 233 -17.35 12.02 -27.59
N GLN A 234 -16.90 13.26 -27.77
CA GLN A 234 -17.57 14.24 -28.63
C GLN A 234 -17.54 13.80 -30.09
N ILE A 235 -16.39 13.38 -30.60
CA ILE A 235 -16.25 12.86 -31.97
C ILE A 235 -17.17 11.66 -32.19
N LEU A 236 -17.23 10.72 -31.24
CA LEU A 236 -18.12 9.56 -31.33
C LEU A 236 -19.61 9.95 -31.30
N ALA A 237 -19.97 10.92 -30.46
CA ALA A 237 -21.34 11.42 -30.39
C ALA A 237 -21.76 12.06 -31.72
N GLU A 238 -20.91 12.88 -32.33
CA GLU A 238 -21.16 13.52 -33.62
C GLU A 238 -21.24 12.51 -34.77
N GLN A 239 -20.33 11.53 -34.81
CA GLN A 239 -20.37 10.45 -35.80
C GLN A 239 -21.65 9.60 -35.69
N SER A 240 -22.13 9.37 -34.47
CA SER A 240 -23.36 8.60 -34.26
C SER A 240 -24.62 9.33 -34.74
N VAL A 241 -24.63 10.67 -34.68
CA VAL A 241 -25.70 11.50 -35.28
C VAL A 241 -25.60 11.48 -36.80
N ASN A 242 -24.39 11.62 -37.35
CA ASN A 242 -24.19 11.71 -38.80
C ASN A 242 -24.45 10.37 -39.54
N LYS A 243 -24.18 9.23 -38.89
CA LYS A 243 -24.51 7.90 -39.42
C LYS A 243 -25.99 7.53 -39.31
N GLY A 244 -26.79 8.26 -38.53
CA GLY A 244 -28.25 8.07 -38.47
C GLY A 244 -28.96 8.27 -39.81
N ASN A 245 -28.31 8.92 -40.78
CA ASN A 245 -28.84 9.15 -42.13
C ASN A 245 -28.30 8.18 -43.21
N GLN A 246 -27.44 7.23 -42.86
CA GLN A 246 -27.01 6.15 -43.77
C GLN A 246 -27.14 4.81 -43.06
N GLY A 247 -28.08 3.98 -43.52
CA GLY A 247 -28.45 2.70 -42.91
C GLY A 247 -27.23 1.81 -42.61
N CYS A 248 -27.04 1.50 -41.33
CA CYS A 248 -26.05 0.54 -40.85
C CYS A 248 -26.50 -0.90 -41.17
N SER A 249 -26.15 -1.41 -42.34
CA SER A 249 -26.03 -2.85 -42.57
C SER A 249 -24.62 -3.30 -42.16
N GLY A 250 -24.47 -3.93 -40.99
CA GLY A 250 -23.27 -4.72 -40.71
C GLY A 250 -22.51 -4.40 -39.43
N TRP A 251 -23.17 -4.39 -38.27
CA TRP A 251 -22.49 -4.85 -37.06
C TRP A 251 -23.53 -5.28 -36.01
N LEU A 252 -23.43 -6.53 -35.54
CA LEU A 252 -24.30 -7.25 -34.59
C LEU A 252 -25.48 -7.99 -35.24
N HIS A 253 -25.23 -9.24 -35.65
CA HIS A 253 -26.23 -10.12 -36.25
C HIS A 253 -27.21 -10.78 -35.25
N ASN A 254 -27.25 -10.39 -33.97
CA ASN A 254 -28.03 -11.13 -32.95
C ASN A 254 -28.72 -10.28 -31.86
N THR A 255 -28.94 -8.98 -32.07
CA THR A 255 -29.79 -8.15 -31.18
C THR A 255 -31.16 -7.94 -31.82
N SER A 256 -32.24 -8.14 -31.05
CA SER A 256 -33.61 -7.90 -31.52
C SER A 256 -33.74 -6.50 -32.13
N SER A 257 -34.50 -6.38 -33.24
CA SER A 257 -34.55 -5.14 -34.05
C SER A 257 -34.93 -3.89 -33.24
N TRP A 258 -35.72 -4.06 -32.18
CA TRP A 258 -36.11 -2.98 -31.28
C TRP A 258 -34.95 -2.47 -30.42
N LEU A 259 -34.13 -3.37 -29.85
CA LEU A 259 -32.93 -2.98 -29.09
C LEU A 259 -31.87 -2.33 -29.98
N ALA A 260 -31.72 -2.80 -31.22
CA ALA A 260 -30.81 -2.17 -32.17
C ALA A 260 -31.26 -0.73 -32.51
N SER A 261 -32.56 -0.52 -32.71
CA SER A 261 -33.14 0.80 -33.01
C SER A 261 -33.05 1.79 -31.85
N SER A 262 -33.29 1.33 -30.62
CA SER A 262 -33.17 2.17 -29.42
C SER A 262 -31.71 2.51 -29.13
N VAL A 263 -30.78 1.58 -29.34
CA VAL A 263 -29.34 1.85 -29.21
C VAL A 263 -28.91 2.95 -30.18
N THR A 264 -29.34 2.94 -31.45
CA THR A 264 -28.99 4.03 -32.38
C THR A 264 -29.56 5.39 -31.98
N GLN A 265 -30.74 5.41 -31.34
CA GLN A 265 -31.41 6.65 -30.93
C GLN A 265 -30.83 7.25 -29.64
N TYR A 266 -30.53 6.43 -28.63
CA TYR A 266 -30.11 6.90 -27.31
C TYR A 266 -28.60 6.95 -27.13
N ARG A 267 -27.81 6.22 -27.93
CA ARG A 267 -26.34 6.23 -27.85
C ARG A 267 -25.72 7.63 -27.95
N PRO A 268 -26.12 8.52 -28.88
CA PRO A 268 -25.57 9.88 -28.92
C PRO A 268 -25.83 10.65 -27.61
N THR A 269 -27.02 10.48 -27.03
CA THR A 269 -27.39 11.11 -25.76
C THR A 269 -26.54 10.58 -24.60
N VAL A 270 -26.35 9.26 -24.50
CA VAL A 270 -25.50 8.65 -23.46
C VAL A 270 -24.05 9.12 -23.58
N LEU A 271 -23.50 9.18 -24.81
CA LEU A 271 -22.15 9.67 -25.05
C LEU A 271 -22.00 11.16 -24.65
N LYS A 272 -23.00 12.00 -24.94
CA LYS A 272 -23.04 13.40 -24.49
C LYS A 272 -23.09 13.52 -22.97
N CYS A 273 -23.86 12.67 -22.28
CA CYS A 273 -23.90 12.63 -20.82
C CYS A 273 -22.55 12.24 -20.21
N LEU A 274 -21.89 11.21 -20.77
CA LEU A 274 -20.53 10.81 -20.35
C LEU A 274 -19.51 11.92 -20.59
N ALA A 275 -19.55 12.58 -21.75
CA ALA A 275 -18.71 13.74 -22.05
C ALA A 275 -18.94 14.89 -21.05
N ASN A 276 -20.19 15.14 -20.66
CA ASN A 276 -20.49 16.16 -19.65
C ASN A 276 -19.90 15.79 -18.28
N GLY A 277 -19.89 14.51 -17.92
CA GLY A 277 -19.22 14.01 -16.71
C GLY A 277 -17.72 14.35 -16.69
N TRP A 278 -17.00 14.07 -17.78
CA TRP A 278 -15.59 14.44 -17.93
C TRP A 278 -15.37 15.96 -17.87
N ARG A 279 -16.24 16.73 -18.54
CA ARG A 279 -16.18 18.19 -18.50
C ARG A 279 -16.29 18.74 -17.08
N ARG A 280 -17.27 18.27 -16.30
CA ARG A 280 -17.45 18.68 -14.89
C ARG A 280 -16.25 18.30 -14.03
N TYR A 281 -15.70 17.10 -14.22
CA TYR A 281 -14.48 16.67 -13.53
C TYR A 281 -13.32 17.62 -13.82
N LEU A 282 -13.07 17.92 -15.10
CA LEU A 282 -11.99 18.82 -15.53
C LEU A 282 -12.21 20.25 -15.03
N SER A 283 -13.44 20.78 -15.11
CA SER A 283 -13.77 22.13 -14.60
C SER A 283 -13.55 22.23 -13.09
N THR A 284 -13.91 21.18 -12.34
CA THR A 284 -13.69 21.12 -10.88
C THR A 284 -12.21 21.04 -10.55
N LEU A 285 -11.45 20.24 -11.30
CA LEU A 285 -9.99 20.14 -11.15
C LEU A 285 -9.34 21.52 -11.34
N LEU A 286 -9.70 22.20 -12.43
CA LEU A 286 -9.19 23.53 -12.79
C LEU A 286 -9.53 24.61 -11.76
N TYR A 287 -10.74 24.59 -11.23
CA TYR A 287 -11.18 25.50 -10.19
C TYR A 287 -10.40 25.27 -8.88
N ASN A 288 -10.22 24.01 -8.47
CA ASN A 288 -9.54 23.66 -7.23
C ASN A 288 -8.01 23.88 -7.27
N THR A 289 -7.39 23.85 -8.45
CA THR A 289 -5.95 24.13 -8.61
C THR A 289 -5.60 25.62 -8.54
N ALA A 290 -6.56 26.49 -8.17
CA ALA A 290 -6.42 27.94 -8.05
C ALA A 290 -6.04 28.66 -9.36
N SER A 291 -6.19 27.99 -10.51
CA SER A 291 -5.85 28.54 -11.82
C SER A 291 -6.98 29.37 -12.44
N TYR A 292 -8.23 29.13 -12.02
CA TYR A 292 -9.41 29.84 -12.54
C TYR A 292 -10.36 30.24 -11.41
N SER A 293 -11.01 31.39 -11.58
CA SER A 293 -11.85 32.01 -10.56
C SER A 293 -13.26 31.40 -10.44
N SER A 294 -13.71 30.67 -11.47
CA SER A 294 -15.04 30.05 -11.52
C SER A 294 -15.09 28.79 -12.39
N GLU A 295 -16.08 27.93 -12.14
CA GLU A 295 -16.35 26.75 -12.97
C GLU A 295 -16.68 27.13 -14.42
N PHE A 296 -17.31 28.28 -14.63
CA PHE A 296 -17.65 28.79 -15.97
C PHE A 296 -16.41 29.16 -16.78
N GLU A 297 -15.46 29.86 -16.17
CA GLU A 297 -14.17 30.22 -16.77
C GLU A 297 -13.34 28.97 -17.11
N ALA A 298 -13.30 28.00 -16.19
CA ALA A 298 -12.69 26.70 -16.46
C ALA A 298 -13.39 25.97 -17.63
N GLY A 299 -14.72 26.05 -17.70
CA GLY A 299 -15.52 25.46 -18.78
C GLY A 299 -15.27 26.10 -20.16
N THR A 300 -15.14 27.43 -20.24
CA THR A 300 -14.82 28.12 -21.50
C THR A 300 -13.41 27.80 -21.97
N PHE A 301 -12.45 27.71 -21.05
CA PHE A 301 -11.09 27.28 -21.33
C PHE A 301 -11.05 25.86 -21.92
N ILE A 302 -11.72 24.91 -21.28
CA ILE A 302 -11.84 23.53 -21.80
C ILE A 302 -12.47 23.53 -23.19
N GLN A 303 -13.55 24.28 -23.39
CA GLN A 303 -14.24 24.35 -24.68
C GLN A 303 -13.35 24.92 -25.80
N HIS A 304 -12.53 25.93 -25.49
CA HIS A 304 -11.55 26.49 -26.42
C HIS A 304 -10.50 25.45 -26.82
N HIS A 305 -9.92 24.74 -25.85
CA HIS A 305 -8.96 23.67 -26.15
C HIS A 305 -9.58 22.50 -26.92
N LEU A 306 -10.85 22.16 -26.66
CA LEU A 306 -11.56 21.11 -27.42
C LEU A 306 -11.76 21.49 -28.88
N GLN A 307 -12.07 22.77 -29.15
CA GLN A 307 -12.18 23.26 -30.53
C GLN A 307 -10.83 23.14 -31.24
N ASN A 308 -9.75 23.60 -30.62
CA ASN A 308 -8.40 23.51 -31.18
C ASN A 308 -7.96 22.05 -31.42
N ALA A 309 -8.31 21.14 -30.50
CA ALA A 309 -8.04 19.72 -30.65
C ALA A 309 -8.79 19.12 -31.85
N THR A 310 -10.03 19.56 -32.09
CA THR A 310 -10.84 19.15 -33.23
C THR A 310 -10.26 19.71 -34.53
N ASP A 311 -9.90 21.00 -34.55
CA ASP A 311 -9.32 21.68 -35.70
C ASP A 311 -7.96 21.09 -36.11
N SER A 312 -7.22 20.54 -35.15
CA SER A 312 -5.94 19.85 -35.41
C SER A 312 -6.08 18.53 -36.18
N GLY A 313 -7.29 17.97 -36.28
CA GLY A 313 -7.57 16.67 -36.88
C GLY A 313 -7.10 15.46 -36.05
N SER A 314 -6.32 15.66 -34.98
CA SER A 314 -5.84 14.60 -34.09
C SER A 314 -5.74 15.11 -32.64
N PRO A 315 -6.78 14.88 -31.81
CA PRO A 315 -6.77 15.32 -30.41
C PRO A 315 -5.55 14.83 -29.63
N SER A 316 -5.08 13.60 -29.87
CA SER A 316 -3.87 13.06 -29.23
C SER A 316 -2.62 13.85 -29.57
N SER A 317 -2.45 14.25 -30.84
CA SER A 317 -1.29 15.01 -31.29
C SER A 317 -1.32 16.44 -30.74
N TYR A 318 -2.50 17.06 -30.71
CA TYR A 318 -2.70 18.37 -30.07
C TYR A 318 -2.32 18.35 -28.60
N ILE A 319 -2.85 17.38 -27.84
CA ILE A 319 -2.58 17.20 -26.42
C ILE A 319 -1.10 16.99 -26.15
N LEU A 320 -0.44 16.13 -26.93
CA LEU A 320 1.01 15.89 -26.80
C LEU A 320 1.82 17.16 -27.07
N ASN A 321 1.44 17.94 -28.09
CA ASN A 321 2.11 19.18 -28.44
C ASN A 321 1.96 20.23 -27.33
N GLU A 322 0.74 20.46 -26.85
CA GLU A 322 0.46 21.42 -25.77
C GLU A 322 1.13 21.00 -24.46
N TYR A 323 1.07 19.71 -24.12
CA TYR A 323 1.77 19.15 -22.95
C TYR A 323 3.30 19.25 -23.07
N SER A 324 3.86 19.29 -24.28
CA SER A 324 5.30 19.47 -24.49
C SER A 324 5.77 20.92 -24.41
N LYS A 325 4.88 21.87 -24.73
CA LYS A 325 5.14 23.32 -24.67
C LYS A 325 4.98 23.87 -23.25
N LEU A 326 3.93 23.41 -22.57
CA LEU A 326 3.68 23.74 -21.17
C LEU A 326 4.60 22.83 -20.35
N ASN A 327 5.52 23.40 -19.56
CA ASN A 327 6.34 22.60 -18.65
C ASN A 327 5.51 21.82 -17.61
N SER A 328 4.18 21.93 -17.60
CA SER A 328 3.27 21.07 -16.84
C SER A 328 1.85 21.12 -17.40
N GLY A 329 1.33 20.01 -17.95
CA GLY A 329 -0.11 19.84 -18.21
C GLY A 329 -0.73 20.76 -19.26
N ILE A 330 -1.90 20.40 -19.79
CA ILE A 330 -2.68 21.27 -20.70
C ILE A 330 -3.39 22.39 -19.93
N LEU A 331 -3.39 22.30 -18.59
CA LEU A 331 -4.34 22.95 -17.70
C LEU A 331 -3.68 23.93 -16.69
N ASN A 332 -2.39 24.20 -16.81
CA ASN A 332 -1.68 25.20 -15.99
C ASN A 332 -1.26 26.39 -16.89
N SER A 333 -2.16 27.32 -17.18
CA SER A 333 -1.84 28.45 -18.07
C SER A 333 -1.09 29.61 -17.39
N ASP A 334 -1.11 29.76 -16.06
CA ASP A 334 -0.76 31.06 -15.45
C ASP A 334 0.16 31.03 -14.21
N ILE A 335 1.03 30.02 -14.09
CA ILE A 335 2.13 30.12 -13.10
C ILE A 335 3.26 30.94 -13.74
N SER A 336 3.17 32.25 -13.51
CA SER A 336 4.21 33.31 -13.52
C SER A 336 5.64 32.89 -13.92
N ASP A 337 6.27 33.72 -14.77
CA ASP A 337 7.65 33.81 -15.30
C ASP A 337 8.86 33.47 -14.38
N LYS A 338 8.70 32.64 -13.34
CA LYS A 338 9.81 31.98 -12.69
C LYS A 338 10.11 30.72 -13.49
N LEU A 339 11.23 30.80 -14.22
CA LEU A 339 11.95 29.74 -14.90
C LEU A 339 12.45 28.65 -13.92
N GLU A 340 11.60 28.14 -13.05
CA GLU A 340 11.81 26.87 -12.38
C GLU A 340 11.01 25.85 -13.19
N GLN A 341 11.71 24.88 -13.77
CA GLN A 341 11.10 23.80 -14.56
C GLN A 341 10.00 23.14 -13.74
N ILE A 342 8.73 23.49 -14.01
CA ILE A 342 7.60 22.84 -13.36
C ILE A 342 7.71 21.35 -13.74
N PRO A 343 7.61 20.42 -12.77
CA PRO A 343 7.81 19.01 -13.05
C PRO A 343 6.67 18.45 -13.90
N ARG A 344 7.03 17.63 -14.90
CA ARG A 344 6.06 16.85 -15.68
C ARG A 344 5.25 15.95 -14.75
N VAL A 345 3.94 16.01 -14.89
CA VAL A 345 2.99 15.26 -14.04
C VAL A 345 2.57 13.99 -14.76
N TYR A 346 2.73 12.84 -14.12
CA TYR A 346 2.36 11.55 -14.68
C TYR A 346 1.35 10.84 -13.79
N ASP A 347 0.42 10.13 -14.43
CA ASP A 347 -0.51 9.24 -13.75
C ASP A 347 -0.21 7.79 -14.08
N VAL A 348 -0.49 6.90 -13.12
CA VAL A 348 -0.29 5.46 -13.27
C VAL A 348 -1.45 4.86 -14.07
N VAL A 349 -1.14 3.93 -14.99
CA VAL A 349 -2.11 3.45 -15.98
C VAL A 349 -3.19 2.58 -15.33
N THR A 350 -2.81 1.47 -14.70
CA THR A 350 -3.79 0.50 -14.20
C THR A 350 -4.73 1.08 -13.13
N PRO A 351 -4.26 1.72 -12.04
CA PRO A 351 -5.15 2.33 -11.05
C PRO A 351 -6.13 3.33 -11.64
N LYS A 352 -5.71 4.09 -12.67
CA LYS A 352 -6.55 5.09 -13.33
C LYS A 352 -7.66 4.46 -14.17
N ILE A 353 -7.33 3.43 -14.97
CA ILE A 353 -8.33 2.69 -15.78
C ILE A 353 -9.32 1.98 -14.86
N GLU A 354 -8.82 1.38 -13.78
CA GLU A 354 -9.63 0.71 -12.77
C GLU A 354 -10.59 1.67 -12.07
N ALA A 355 -10.13 2.86 -11.70
CA ALA A 355 -11.01 3.89 -11.14
C ALA A 355 -12.15 4.25 -12.11
N TRP A 356 -11.86 4.43 -13.39
CA TRP A 356 -12.88 4.74 -14.40
C TRP A 356 -13.86 3.59 -14.63
N ARG A 357 -13.34 2.37 -14.68
CA ARG A 357 -14.16 1.16 -14.80
C ARG A 357 -15.11 1.01 -13.62
N ARG A 358 -14.60 1.12 -12.39
CA ARG A 358 -15.42 1.01 -11.16
C ARG A 358 -16.44 2.14 -11.05
N ALA A 359 -16.09 3.36 -11.45
CA ALA A 359 -17.04 4.47 -11.50
C ALA A 359 -18.17 4.19 -12.50
N LEU A 360 -17.84 3.66 -13.68
CA LEU A 360 -18.85 3.29 -14.67
C LEU A 360 -19.73 2.12 -14.20
N ASP A 361 -19.13 1.08 -13.60
CA ASP A 361 -19.87 -0.05 -13.04
C ASP A 361 -20.88 0.41 -11.98
N LEU A 362 -20.50 1.34 -11.11
CA LEU A 362 -21.38 1.91 -10.10
C LEU A 362 -22.53 2.70 -10.73
N VAL A 363 -22.24 3.53 -11.74
CA VAL A 363 -23.28 4.27 -12.47
C VAL A 363 -24.26 3.32 -13.15
N LEU A 364 -23.76 2.27 -13.80
CA LEU A 364 -24.60 1.26 -14.46
C LEU A 364 -25.46 0.49 -13.45
N LEU A 365 -24.89 0.13 -12.29
CA LEU A 365 -25.62 -0.50 -11.21
C LEU A 365 -26.78 0.40 -10.76
N VAL A 366 -26.51 1.67 -10.44
CA VAL A 366 -27.52 2.62 -9.96
C VAL A 366 -28.61 2.87 -11.01
N LEU A 367 -28.24 2.99 -12.29
CA LEU A 367 -29.21 3.20 -13.37
C LEU A 367 -30.09 1.97 -13.66
N GLN A 368 -29.64 0.77 -13.29
CA GLN A 368 -30.41 -0.47 -13.43
C GLN A 368 -31.30 -0.75 -12.22
N THR A 369 -31.03 -0.11 -11.09
CA THR A 369 -31.84 -0.23 -9.88
C THR A 369 -33.13 0.58 -10.02
N ASP A 370 -34.27 -0.11 -10.00
CA ASP A 370 -35.60 0.48 -10.03
C ASP A 370 -36.24 0.61 -8.64
N SER A 371 -35.74 -0.15 -7.68
CA SER A 371 -36.27 -0.25 -6.32
C SER A 371 -35.18 -0.58 -5.30
N GLU A 372 -35.29 0.02 -4.11
CA GLU A 372 -34.50 -0.33 -2.93
C GLU A 372 -35.45 -0.92 -1.88
N ILE A 373 -35.25 -2.20 -1.53
CA ILE A 373 -36.09 -2.89 -0.55
C ILE A 373 -35.31 -3.06 0.75
N ILE A 374 -35.71 -2.32 1.78
CA ILE A 374 -35.12 -2.41 3.11
C ILE A 374 -36.04 -3.29 3.98
N THR A 375 -35.71 -4.56 4.14
CA THR A 375 -36.42 -5.46 5.07
C THR A 375 -35.74 -5.46 6.43
N GLY A 376 -36.40 -4.91 7.45
CA GLY A 376 -35.90 -4.91 8.82
C GLY A 376 -36.11 -6.26 9.52
N LEU A 377 -35.06 -6.80 10.15
CA LEU A 377 -35.16 -7.84 11.17
C LEU A 377 -34.97 -7.15 12.53
N GLY A 378 -36.05 -6.58 13.04
CA GLY A 378 -36.09 -5.90 14.33
C GLY A 378 -37.52 -5.49 14.70
N HIS A 379 -38.34 -6.44 15.15
CA HIS A 379 -39.60 -6.14 15.83
C HIS A 379 -39.32 -5.81 17.29
N THR A 380 -39.67 -4.60 17.75
CA THR A 380 -40.49 -4.33 18.96
C THR A 380 -40.64 -2.82 19.20
N GLN A 381 -41.89 -2.35 19.14
CA GLN A 381 -42.43 -1.13 19.78
C GLN A 381 -41.53 0.12 19.81
N ILE A 382 -41.61 0.94 18.76
CA ILE A 382 -41.36 2.38 18.92
C ILE A 382 -42.68 2.97 19.41
N ASN A 383 -42.75 3.26 20.71
CA ASN A 383 -43.74 4.17 21.26
C ASN A 383 -43.68 5.46 20.46
N SER A 384 -44.84 5.88 19.95
CA SER A 384 -45.04 7.17 19.33
C SER A 384 -44.73 8.28 20.33
N GLN A 385 -43.51 8.80 20.34
CA GLN A 385 -43.22 10.14 20.83
C GLN A 385 -41.86 10.62 20.30
N GLU A 386 -41.95 11.71 19.54
CA GLU A 386 -40.91 12.71 19.31
C GLU A 386 -39.61 12.26 18.65
N SER A 387 -39.56 12.41 17.32
CA SER A 387 -38.40 13.07 16.71
C SER A 387 -38.89 13.89 15.53
N GLU A 388 -38.89 15.20 15.77
CA GLU A 388 -39.11 16.26 14.79
C GLU A 388 -38.09 16.17 13.64
N GLY A 389 -38.49 16.77 12.53
CA GLY A 389 -37.90 16.53 11.22
C GLY A 389 -36.43 16.88 11.09
N PHE A 390 -35.74 16.06 10.30
CA PHE A 390 -34.59 16.51 9.53
C PHE A 390 -34.99 16.51 8.05
N LEU A 391 -35.35 17.71 7.57
CA LEU A 391 -35.36 18.05 6.16
C LEU A 391 -33.90 18.23 5.74
N PHE A 392 -33.43 17.41 4.80
CA PHE A 392 -32.16 17.62 4.13
C PHE A 392 -32.25 18.87 3.25
N LEU A 393 -31.32 19.80 3.45
CA LEU A 393 -30.86 20.78 2.46
C LEU A 393 -29.49 20.34 1.95
#